data_AF-A0A9Q3PHJ0-F1
#
_entry.id   AF-A0A9Q3PHJ0-F1
#
_cell.length_a   1.000
_cell.length_b   1.000
_cell.length_c   1.000
_cell.angle_alpha   90.00
_cell.angle_beta   90.00
_cell.angle_gamma   90.00
#
_symmetry.space_group_name_H-M   'P 1'
#
loop_
_entity.id
_entity.type
_entity.pdbx_description
1 polymer ?
#
loop_
_entity_poly.entity_id
_entity_poly.type
_entity_poly.pdbx_seq_one_letter_code
_entity_poly.pdbx_strand_id
1 'polypeptide(L)' 'MPFGLTNAPASFQNLVNDIFQDHLDVYFNDIMVFSKSEEEHVTHVSNVLSRLRANNLFAKASKCLFHFSSVDYLG' A
#
# COMPACT_ATOMS: atom_id res chain seq x y z
N MET A 1 0.43 -3.09 -16.07
CA MET A 1 1.65 -2.56 -16.71
C MET A 1 2.59 -3.71 -17.03
N PRO A 2 3.18 -3.78 -18.23
CA PRO A 2 4.23 -4.77 -18.52
C PRO A 2 5.53 -4.39 -17.77
N PHE A 3 6.22 -5.41 -17.24
CA PHE A 3 7.54 -5.25 -16.63
C PHE A 3 8.56 -4.81 -17.70
N GLY A 4 9.42 -3.82 -17.38
CA GLY A 4 10.51 -3.38 -18.27
C GLY A 4 10.36 -1.99 -18.91
N LEU A 5 9.29 -1.26 -18.63
CA LEU A 5 9.16 0.15 -19.00
C LEU A 5 9.93 1.04 -18.00
N THR A 6 10.89 1.83 -18.49
CA THR A 6 11.78 2.69 -17.69
C THR A 6 11.05 3.61 -16.70
N ASN A 7 9.82 4.03 -17.04
CA ASN A 7 9.00 4.93 -16.21
C ASN A 7 7.79 4.25 -15.53
N ALA A 8 7.59 2.94 -15.71
CA ALA A 8 6.49 2.22 -15.06
C ALA A 8 6.43 2.39 -13.53
N PRO A 9 7.57 2.45 -12.81
CA PRO A 9 7.52 2.63 -11.37
C PRO A 9 7.09 4.04 -10.95
N ALA A 10 7.52 5.07 -11.69
CA ALA A 10 7.12 6.46 -11.44
C ALA A 10 5.63 6.68 -11.74
N SER A 11 5.11 6.07 -12.81
CA SER A 11 3.67 6.14 -13.13
C SER A 11 2.81 5.39 -12.10
N PHE A 12 3.31 4.26 -11.58
CA PHE A 12 2.62 3.53 -10.51
C PHE A 12 2.64 4.32 -9.20
N GLN A 13 3.79 4.89 -8.82
CA GLN A 13 3.92 5.76 -7.66
C GLN A 13 2.96 6.96 -7.72
N ASN A 14 2.84 7.63 -8.88
CA ASN A 14 1.93 8.76 -9.04
C ASN A 14 0.45 8.36 -8.88
N LEU A 15 0.04 7.24 -9.49
CA LEU A 15 -1.32 6.71 -9.34
C LEU A 15 -1.64 6.38 -7.88
N VAL A 16 -0.68 5.76 -7.20
CA VAL A 16 -0.83 5.34 -5.81
C VAL A 16 -0.83 6.56 -4.89
N ASN A 17 0.05 7.54 -5.12
CA ASN A 17 0.03 8.81 -4.39
C ASN A 17 -1.29 9.55 -4.58
N ASP A 18 -1.92 9.51 -5.76
CA ASP A 18 -3.22 10.14 -6.03
C ASP A 18 -4.37 9.43 -5.28
N ILE A 19 -4.35 8.09 -5.23
CA ILE A 19 -5.39 7.28 -4.54
C ILE A 19 -5.26 7.35 -3.01
N PHE A 20 -4.04 7.51 -2.50
CA PHE A 20 -3.70 7.44 -1.08
C PHE A 20 -3.23 8.76 -0.47
N GLN A 21 -3.30 9.86 -1.24
CA GLN A 21 -2.82 11.20 -0.87
C GLN A 21 -3.29 11.66 0.50
N ASP A 22 -4.50 11.26 0.88
CA ASP A 22 -5.13 11.74 2.09
C ASP A 22 -4.56 11.11 3.36
N HIS A 23 -4.16 9.83 3.34
CA HIS A 23 -4.07 9.04 4.58
C HIS A 23 -2.86 8.11 4.72
N LEU A 24 -1.99 7.91 3.73
CA LEU A 24 -0.89 6.95 3.84
C LEU A 24 0.37 7.37 3.08
N ASP A 25 1.51 7.23 3.73
CA ASP A 25 2.81 7.24 3.06
C ASP A 25 2.97 5.93 2.28
N VAL A 26 2.64 5.99 0.99
CA VAL A 26 2.83 4.84 0.10
C VAL A 26 4.14 4.97 -0.63
N TYR A 27 4.95 3.91 -0.57
CA TYR A 27 6.31 3.96 -1.08
C TYR A 27 6.50 2.81 -2.08
N PHE A 28 6.39 3.19 -3.36
CA PHE A 28 6.68 2.40 -4.55
C PHE A 28 5.83 1.15 -4.73
N ASN A 29 6.20 0.03 -4.12
CA ASN A 29 5.50 -1.26 -4.23
C ASN A 29 4.84 -1.70 -2.92
N ASP A 30 5.13 -1.01 -1.82
CA ASP A 30 4.72 -1.41 -0.48
C ASP A 30 3.81 -0.35 0.11
N ILE A 31 2.61 -0.79 0.53
CA ILE A 31 1.64 0.05 1.23
C ILE A 31 1.84 -0.21 2.71
N MET A 32 2.39 0.76 3.43
CA MET A 32 2.49 0.70 4.88
C MET A 32 1.29 1.38 5.51
N VAL A 33 0.67 0.69 6.44
CA VAL A 33 -0.47 1.20 7.22
C VAL A 33 -0.02 1.25 8.67
N PHE A 34 0.05 2.45 9.24
CA PHE A 34 0.39 2.64 10.65
C PHE A 34 -0.83 3.11 11.41
N SER A 35 -1.00 2.67 12.65
CA SER A 35 -2.14 3.03 13.49
C SER A 35 -1.74 2.95 14.95
N LYS A 36 -2.42 3.72 15.82
CA LYS A 36 -2.07 3.79 17.25
C LYS A 36 -2.68 2.64 18.06
N SER A 37 -3.79 2.09 17.58
CA SER A 37 -4.48 0.95 18.18
C SER A 37 -4.78 -0.13 17.15
N GLU A 38 -4.97 -1.37 17.61
CA GLU A 38 -5.32 -2.51 16.75
C GLU A 38 -6.69 -2.33 16.09
N GLU A 39 -7.67 -1.78 16.82
CA GLU A 39 -9.02 -1.50 16.31
C GLU A 39 -9.00 -0.46 15.18
N GLU A 40 -8.23 0.62 15.33
CA GLU A 40 -7.98 1.57 14.26
C GLU A 40 -7.21 0.93 13.09
N HIS A 41 -6.25 0.06 13.39
CA HIS A 41 -5.45 -0.62 12.37
C HIS A 41 -6.30 -1.49 11.46
N VAL A 42 -7.21 -2.30 12.02
CA VAL A 42 -8.15 -3.12 11.24
C VAL A 42 -9.02 -2.23 10.35
N THR A 43 -9.49 -1.10 10.85
CA THR A 43 -10.29 -0.14 10.09
C THR A 43 -9.51 0.48 8.94
N HIS A 44 -8.27 0.91 9.18
CA HIS A 44 -7.39 1.46 8.15
C HIS A 44 -7.04 0.43 7.08
N VAL A 45 -6.65 -0.79 7.46
CA VAL A 45 -6.34 -1.87 6.53
C VAL A 45 -7.56 -2.22 5.67
N SER A 46 -8.76 -2.27 6.26
CA SER A 46 -10.01 -2.50 5.52
C SER A 46 -10.28 -1.40 4.48
N ASN A 47 -10.07 -0.14 4.85
CA ASN A 47 -10.19 1.00 3.93
C ASN A 47 -9.17 0.91 2.78
N VAL A 48 -7.92 0.55 3.07
CA VAL A 48 -6.87 0.38 2.06
C VAL A 48 -7.22 -0.71 1.08
N LEU A 49 -7.60 -1.89 1.57
CA LEU A 49 -7.99 -3.02 0.73
C LEU A 49 -9.22 -2.67 -0.13
N SER A 50 -10.16 -1.89 0.42
CA SER A 50 -11.33 -1.41 -0.32
C SER A 50 -10.96 -0.45 -1.46
N ARG A 51 -10.04 0.50 -1.20
CA ARG A 51 -9.51 1.40 -2.23
C ARG A 51 -8.72 0.67 -3.31
N LEU A 52 -7.91 -0.32 -2.92
CA LEU A 52 -7.20 -1.17 -3.88
C LEU A 52 -8.18 -1.89 -4.80
N ARG A 53 -9.22 -2.51 -4.22
CA ARG A 53 -10.26 -3.20 -4.97
C ARG A 53 -11.02 -2.26 -5.92
N ALA A 54 -11.35 -1.05 -5.49
CA ALA A 54 -12.04 -0.06 -6.32
C ALA A 54 -11.20 0.37 -7.55
N ASN A 55 -9.87 0.36 -7.43
CA ASN A 55 -8.93 0.73 -8.48
C ASN A 55 -8.38 -0.47 -9.28
N ASN A 56 -8.95 -1.67 -9.12
CA ASN A 56 -8.45 -2.92 -9.72
C ASN A 56 -6.96 -3.21 -9.41
N LEU A 57 -6.51 -2.78 -8.23
CA LEU A 57 -5.19 -3.09 -7.70
C LEU A 57 -5.29 -4.29 -6.74
N PHE A 58 -4.30 -5.18 -6.80
CA PHE A 58 -4.29 -6.39 -5.99
C PHE A 58 -2.96 -6.48 -5.24
N ALA A 59 -3.04 -6.61 -3.92
CA ALA A 59 -1.89 -6.93 -3.09
C ALA A 59 -1.59 -8.43 -3.16
N LYS A 60 -0.30 -8.79 -3.24
CA LYS A 60 0.11 -10.19 -3.23
C LYS A 60 0.11 -10.70 -1.78
N ALA A 61 -0.91 -11.47 -1.41
CA ALA A 61 -1.08 -11.99 -0.05
C ALA A 61 0.18 -12.67 0.52
N SER A 62 0.95 -13.39 -0.30
CA SER A 62 2.19 -14.05 0.13
C SER A 62 3.34 -13.11 0.51
N LYS A 63 3.20 -11.81 0.24
CA LYS A 63 4.16 -10.75 0.59
C LYS A 63 3.58 -9.75 1.60
N CYS A 64 2.31 -9.89 1.97
CA CYS A 64 1.67 -9.00 2.93
C CYS A 64 2.04 -9.44 4.34
N LEU A 65 2.55 -8.50 5.13
CA LEU A 65 2.81 -8.67 6.55
C LEU A 65 1.72 -7.89 7.31
N PHE A 66 1.00 -8.56 8.21
CA PHE A 66 -0.08 -7.97 9.01
C PHE A 66 0.25 -8.10 10.49
N HIS A 67 -0.19 -7.13 11.31
CA HIS A 67 -0.05 -7.15 12.78
C HIS A 67 1.41 -7.24 13.28
N PHE A 68 2.34 -6.58 12.60
CA PHE A 68 3.72 -6.46 13.07
C PHE A 68 3.91 -5.13 13.79
N SER A 69 4.54 -5.16 14.97
CA SER A 69 4.89 -3.97 15.75
C SER A 69 6.14 -3.25 15.23
N SER A 70 6.94 -3.94 14.42
CA SER A 70 8.10 -3.41 13.70
C SER A 70 8.23 -4.15 12.37
N VAL A 71 8.51 -3.41 11.30
CA VAL A 71 8.76 -3.97 9.97
C VAL A 71 10.04 -3.34 9.46
N ASP A 72 11.01 -4.17 9.05
CA ASP A 72 12.19 -3.67 8.34
C ASP A 72 11.77 -3.19 6.96
N TYR A 73 11.97 -1.90 6.71
CA TYR A 73 11.65 -1.25 5.45
C TYR A 73 12.92 -0.76 4.77
N LEU A 74 13.04 -1.04 3.46
CA LEU A 74 14.18 -0.72 2.57
C LEU A 74 15.51 -1.43 2.84
N GLY A 75 15.59 -2.28 3.86
CA GLY A 75 16.83 -2.98 4.24
C GLY A 75 17.72 -2.12 5.12
#